data_AF-A0ABD0PB45-F1
#
_entry.id   AF-A0ABD0PB45-F1
#
_cell.length_a   1.000
_cell.length_b   1.000
_cell.length_c   1.000
_cell.angle_alpha   90.00
_cell.angle_beta   90.00
_cell.angle_gamma   90.00
#
_symmetry.space_group_name_H-M   'P 1'
#
loop_
_entity.id
_entity.type
_entity.pdbx_description
1 polymer ?
#
loop_
_entity_poly.entity_id
_entity_poly.type
_entity_poly.pdbx_seq_one_letter_code
_entity_poly.pdbx_strand_id
1 'polypeptide(L)' 'IGSFTLDHGKWRIVNGSRYEYGTKVAFTCNAGYYRLGPAHIHCTSNGTWSWRNERPRCKS' A
#
# COMPACT_ATOMS: atom_id res chain seq x y z
N ILE A 1 16.27 -3.24 4.52
CA ILE A 1 14.80 -3.22 4.75
C ILE A 1 14.15 -2.68 3.48
N GLY A 2 13.27 -3.44 2.83
CA GLY A 2 12.66 -3.02 1.56
C GLY A 2 11.78 -1.79 1.76
N SER A 3 12.31 -0.61 1.40
CA SER A 3 11.54 0.62 1.36
C SER A 3 10.56 0.51 0.22
N PHE A 4 9.30 0.22 0.54
CA PHE A 4 8.22 0.36 -0.42
C PHE A 4 7.99 1.87 -0.63
N THR A 5 8.52 2.40 -1.74
CA THR A 5 8.26 3.75 -2.20
C THR A 5 7.09 3.72 -3.18
N LEU A 6 6.06 4.52 -2.93
CA LEU A 6 4.98 4.74 -3.89
C LEU A 6 5.39 5.94 -4.75
N ASP A 7 5.77 5.67 -5.99
CA ASP A 7 6.14 6.74 -6.91
C ASP A 7 4.92 7.63 -7.18
N HIS A 8 5.09 8.95 -7.11
CA HIS A 8 4.02 9.94 -7.24
C HIS A 8 2.82 9.74 -6.29
N GLY A 9 3.07 9.18 -5.11
CA GLY A 9 2.06 9.07 -4.07
C GLY A 9 2.66 8.83 -2.69
N LYS A 10 1.78 8.57 -1.74
CA LYS A 10 2.10 8.28 -0.35
C LYS A 10 1.24 7.15 0.17
N TRP A 11 1.78 6.39 1.10
CA TRP A 11 1.07 5.35 1.81
C TRP A 11 1.05 5.67 3.30
N ARG A 12 -0.03 5.29 3.97
CA ARG A 12 -0.17 5.44 5.43
C ARG A 12 -0.77 4.20 6.04
N ILE A 13 -0.30 3.82 7.22
CA ILE A 13 -0.94 2.77 8.02
C ILE A 13 -2.23 3.36 8.57
N VAL A 14 -3.35 2.71 8.29
CA VAL A 14 -4.68 3.11 8.77
C VAL A 14 -5.18 2.21 9.91
N ASN A 15 -4.57 1.03 10.06
CA ASN A 15 -4.89 0.12 11.16
C ASN A 15 -3.68 -0.79 11.42
N GLY A 16 -3.33 -1.06 12.68
CA GLY A 16 -2.22 -1.92 13.09
C GLY A 16 -0.84 -1.26 13.02
N SER A 17 0.19 -2.09 13.13
CA SER A 17 1.60 -1.70 13.20
C SER A 17 2.40 -2.25 12.01
N ARG A 18 3.49 -1.58 11.61
CA ARG A 18 4.37 -2.05 10.52
C ARG A 18 4.73 -3.52 10.76
N TYR A 19 4.34 -4.39 9.83
CA TYR A 19 4.60 -5.84 9.82
C TYR A 19 3.74 -6.72 10.76
N GLU A 20 2.73 -6.16 11.41
CA GLU A 20 1.80 -6.96 12.21
C GLU A 20 0.70 -7.58 11.34
N TYR A 21 0.24 -8.79 11.71
CA TYR A 21 -0.87 -9.43 11.04
C TYR A 21 -2.14 -8.57 11.17
N GLY A 22 -2.85 -8.36 10.06
CA GLY A 22 -4.05 -7.53 10.05
C GLY A 22 -3.79 -6.03 9.88
N THR A 23 -2.53 -5.60 9.83
CA THR A 23 -2.18 -4.20 9.54
C THR A 23 -2.72 -3.78 8.20
N LYS A 24 -3.46 -2.67 8.14
CA LYS A 24 -4.01 -2.07 6.92
C LYS A 24 -3.23 -0.81 6.55
N VAL A 25 -2.88 -0.71 5.28
CA VAL A 25 -2.23 0.47 4.70
C VAL A 25 -3.10 1.02 3.58
N ALA A 26 -3.30 2.33 3.57
CA ALA A 26 -4.03 3.04 2.52
C ALA A 26 -3.05 3.82 1.64
N PHE A 27 -3.36 3.87 0.34
CA PHE A 27 -2.56 4.56 -0.67
C PHE A 27 -3.27 5.81 -1.15
N THR A 28 -2.50 6.88 -1.31
CA THR A 28 -2.98 8.17 -1.78
C THR A 28 -2.02 8.66 -2.86
N CYS A 29 -2.53 8.79 -4.08
CA CYS A 29 -1.76 9.40 -5.16
C CYS A 29 -1.73 10.92 -5.01
N ASN A 30 -0.69 11.54 -5.57
CA ASN A 30 -0.59 12.99 -5.63
C ASN A 30 -1.67 13.57 -6.57
N ALA A 31 -1.95 14.86 -6.44
CA ALA A 31 -2.90 15.55 -7.31
C ALA A 31 -2.45 15.42 -8.79
N GLY A 32 -3.40 15.11 -9.67
CA GLY A 32 -3.11 14.85 -11.10
C GLY A 32 -2.75 13.40 -11.43
N TYR A 33 -2.60 12.52 -10.43
CA TYR A 33 -2.34 11.09 -10.64
C TYR A 33 -3.54 10.25 -10.18
N TYR A 34 -3.90 9.24 -10.97
CA TYR A 34 -4.90 8.25 -10.63
C TYR A 34 -4.26 7.01 -10.01
N ARG A 35 -4.96 6.44 -9.02
CA ARG A 35 -4.56 5.20 -8.36
C ARG A 35 -4.90 4.01 -9.26
N LEU A 36 -3.89 3.21 -9.56
CA LEU A 36 -4.02 1.92 -10.21
C LEU A 36 -3.78 0.82 -9.17
N GLY A 37 -4.72 -0.12 -9.11
CA GLY A 37 -4.72 -1.22 -8.16
C GLY A 37 -5.42 -0.88 -6.84
N PRO A 38 -5.10 -1.59 -5.73
CA PRO A 38 -5.90 -1.56 -4.53
C PRO A 38 -5.74 -0.24 -3.76
N ALA A 39 -6.88 0.31 -3.30
CA ALA A 39 -6.91 1.49 -2.43
C ALA A 39 -6.30 1.27 -1.06
N HIS A 40 -6.40 0.03 -0.58
CA HIS A 40 -5.91 -0.42 0.71
C HIS A 40 -5.36 -1.83 0.58
N ILE A 41 -4.28 -2.12 1.29
CA ILE A 41 -3.72 -3.47 1.42
C ILE A 41 -3.72 -3.83 2.90
N HIS A 42 -3.67 -5.13 3.18
CA HIS A 42 -3.47 -5.60 4.54
C HIS A 42 -2.31 -6.59 4.61
N CYS A 43 -1.70 -6.72 5.77
CA CYS A 43 -0.72 -7.76 6.04
C CYS A 43 -1.47 -9.07 6.31
N THR A 44 -1.21 -10.08 5.49
CA THR A 44 -1.77 -11.42 5.65
C THR A 44 -1.03 -12.19 6.73
N SER A 45 -1.60 -13.30 7.20
CA SER A 45 -1.00 -14.18 8.23
C SER A 45 0.34 -14.77 7.82
N ASN A 46 0.65 -14.72 6.52
CA ASN A 46 1.92 -15.15 5.96
C ASN A 46 3.05 -14.10 6.12
N GLY A 47 2.79 -12.98 6.81
CA GLY A 47 3.74 -11.85 6.92
C GLY A 47 3.92 -11.10 5.61
N THR A 48 3.03 -11.33 4.64
CA THR A 48 3.08 -10.74 3.31
C THR A 48 1.91 -9.82 3.14
N TRP A 49 2.07 -8.74 2.41
CA TRP A 49 0.96 -7.85 2.17
C TRP A 49 0.12 -8.30 0.97
N SER A 50 -1.18 -8.01 0.99
CA SER A 50 -2.14 -8.40 -0.05
C SER A 50 -1.94 -7.72 -1.42
N TRP A 51 -0.91 -6.89 -1.60
CA TRP A 51 -0.49 -6.37 -2.93
C TRP A 51 0.36 -7.35 -3.73
N ARG A 52 0.58 -8.58 -3.23
CA ARG A 52 1.36 -9.61 -3.93
C ARG A 52 0.86 -9.85 -5.36
N ASN A 53 -0.45 -9.80 -5.58
CA ASN A 53 -1.06 -9.93 -6.90
C ASN A 53 -1.18 -8.59 -7.64
N GLU A 54 -1.44 -7.49 -6.94
CA GLU A 54 -1.70 -6.20 -7.56
C GLU A 54 -0.97 -5.08 -6.81
N ARG A 55 0.10 -4.56 -7.44
CA ARG A 55 0.90 -3.49 -6.85
C ARG A 55 0.17 -2.15 -6.99
N PRO A 56 -0.07 -1.42 -5.90
CA PRO A 56 -0.64 -0.09 -5.98
C PRO A 56 0.38 0.85 -6.63
N ARG A 57 -0.06 1.54 -7.69
CA ARG A 57 0.75 2.49 -8.45
C ARG A 57 -0.06 3.74 -8.71
N CYS A 58 0.64 4.86 -8.87
CA CYS A 58 0.04 6.10 -9.30
C CYS A 58 0.46 6.34 -10.75
N LYS A 59 -0.49 6.67 -11.62
CA LYS A 59 -0.23 6.98 -13.03
C LYS A 59 -0.84 8.32 -13.38
N SER A 60 -0.16 9.10 -14.23
CA SER A 60 -0.62 10.39 -14.76
C SER A 60 -1.47 10.23 -16.01
#